data_AF-A0AAX4JUD9-F1
#
_entry.id   AF-A0AAX4JUD9-F1
#
_cell.length_a   1.000
_cell.length_b   1.000
_cell.length_c   1.000
_cell.angle_alpha   90.00
_cell.angle_beta   90.00
_cell.angle_gamma   90.00
#
_symmetry.space_group_name_H-M   'P 1'
#
loop_
_entity.id
_entity.type
_entity.pdbx_description
1 polymer ?
#
loop_
_entity_poly.entity_id
_entity_poly.type
_entity_poly.pdbx_seq_one_letter_code
_entity_poly.pdbx_strand_id
1 'polypeptide(L)'
;MSRIASTARMTIRGISSSSVARQEVVGTVGTAPVKRPVGGFRGGILGFLFGFSASSALSIYYLQQENKIASGLLLASVEELQQGTGKISSHLERLQAVEKELNALKNSGAVKDDVSKVRGEMKKVYDGLHLELLDLRAHVWGVEQDLQKVVKTGK
;
A
#
# COMPACT_ATOMS: atom_id res chain seq x y z
N MET A 1 -29.09 -12.46 -35.57
CA MET A 1 -27.63 -12.40 -35.86
C MET A 1 -26.97 -13.61 -35.22
N SER A 2 -26.76 -14.68 -36.00
CA SER A 2 -26.22 -15.96 -35.50
C SER A 2 -24.74 -16.05 -35.86
N ARG A 3 -23.86 -16.22 -34.86
CA ARG A 3 -22.42 -16.43 -35.06
C ARG A 3 -22.11 -17.89 -34.78
N ILE A 4 -21.75 -18.63 -35.82
CA ILE A 4 -21.32 -20.03 -35.75
C ILE A 4 -19.85 -20.02 -35.28
N ALA A 5 -19.61 -20.54 -34.08
CA ALA A 5 -18.28 -20.83 -33.59
C ALA A 5 -17.74 -22.07 -34.32
N SER A 6 -16.68 -21.89 -35.09
CA SER A 6 -15.96 -22.97 -35.77
C SER A 6 -14.99 -23.61 -34.78
N THR A 7 -15.37 -24.78 -34.24
CA THR A 7 -14.46 -25.58 -33.41
C THR A 7 -13.49 -26.33 -34.33
N ALA A 8 -12.22 -25.92 -34.30
CA ALA A 8 -11.15 -26.61 -35.02
C ALA A 8 -10.99 -28.04 -34.48
N ARG A 9 -11.30 -29.02 -35.33
CA ARG A 9 -11.11 -30.45 -35.06
C ARG A 9 -9.62 -30.76 -35.21
N MET A 10 -8.92 -31.01 -34.10
CA MET A 10 -7.53 -31.49 -34.12
C MET A 10 -7.53 -32.92 -34.67
N THR A 11 -7.14 -33.09 -35.92
CA THR A 11 -6.90 -34.40 -36.52
C THR A 11 -5.56 -34.94 -36.04
N ILE A 12 -5.59 -35.84 -35.06
CA ILE A 12 -4.44 -36.68 -34.72
C ILE A 12 -4.15 -37.54 -35.96
N ARG A 13 -3.06 -37.23 -36.67
CA ARG A 13 -2.57 -38.07 -37.77
C ARG A 13 -2.08 -39.39 -37.17
N GLY A 14 -2.93 -40.41 -37.20
CA GLY A 14 -2.56 -41.77 -36.87
C GLY A 14 -1.45 -42.25 -37.81
N ILE A 15 -0.39 -42.80 -37.24
CA ILE A 15 0.72 -43.39 -37.99
C ILE A 15 0.20 -44.69 -38.60
N SER A 16 -0.26 -44.63 -39.85
CA SER A 16 -0.73 -45.79 -40.60
C SER A 16 0.49 -46.52 -41.19
N SER A 17 0.93 -47.60 -40.54
CA SER A 17 1.90 -48.52 -41.12
C SER A 17 1.14 -49.59 -41.92
N SER A 18 0.94 -49.36 -43.22
CA SER A 18 0.42 -50.40 -44.11
C SER A 18 1.48 -51.48 -44.32
N SER A 19 1.26 -52.67 -43.77
CA SER A 19 2.03 -53.86 -44.14
C SER A 19 1.57 -54.33 -45.51
N VAL A 20 2.33 -54.00 -46.55
CA VAL A 20 2.15 -54.59 -47.88
C VAL A 20 2.52 -56.07 -47.79
N ALA A 21 1.52 -56.94 -47.68
CA ALA A 21 1.68 -58.37 -47.86
C ALA A 21 1.92 -58.64 -49.36
N ARG A 22 3.20 -58.78 -49.75
CA ARG A 22 3.54 -59.33 -51.07
C ARG A 22 3.15 -60.79 -51.09
N GLN A 23 2.21 -61.11 -51.97
CA GLN A 23 1.81 -62.46 -52.33
C GLN A 23 2.88 -63.08 -53.21
N GLU A 24 3.66 -64.01 -52.68
CA GLU A 24 4.67 -64.77 -53.42
C GLU A 24 4.06 -66.08 -53.93
N VAL A 25 4.28 -66.30 -55.23
CA VAL A 25 3.82 -67.41 -56.05
C VAL A 25 4.53 -68.71 -55.67
N VAL A 26 3.80 -69.82 -55.76
CA VAL A 26 4.24 -71.20 -55.51
C VAL A 26 5.54 -71.53 -56.26
N GLY A 27 6.60 -71.89 -55.52
CA GLY A 27 7.87 -72.36 -56.10
C GLY A 27 8.80 -72.95 -55.04
N THR A 28 9.17 -74.22 -55.22
CA THR A 28 9.94 -75.08 -54.32
C THR A 28 11.44 -74.73 -54.26
N VAL A 29 11.93 -74.11 -53.19
CA VAL A 29 13.34 -74.20 -52.73
C VAL A 29 13.50 -73.55 -51.34
N GLY A 30 14.01 -74.33 -50.37
CA GLY A 30 14.68 -73.88 -49.13
C GLY A 30 13.90 -72.99 -48.17
N THR A 31 13.68 -73.45 -46.94
CA THR A 31 13.16 -72.62 -45.84
C THR A 31 14.10 -71.46 -45.53
N ALA A 32 13.87 -70.31 -46.18
CA ALA A 32 14.54 -69.06 -45.85
C ALA A 32 14.23 -68.68 -44.39
N PRO A 33 15.22 -68.31 -43.56
CA PRO A 33 14.98 -67.96 -42.18
C PRO A 33 14.12 -66.69 -42.12
N VAL A 34 12.87 -66.85 -41.71
CA VAL A 34 11.96 -65.74 -41.44
C VAL A 34 12.59 -64.88 -40.33
N LYS A 35 13.21 -63.76 -40.70
CA LYS A 35 13.70 -62.76 -39.74
C LYS A 35 12.50 -62.20 -38.98
N ARG A 36 12.27 -62.75 -37.78
CA ARG A 36 11.27 -62.23 -36.85
C ARG A 36 11.63 -60.77 -36.57
N PRO A 37 10.70 -59.80 -36.73
CA PRO A 37 10.99 -58.39 -36.51
C PRO A 37 11.16 -58.10 -35.02
N VAL A 38 12.32 -58.46 -34.47
CA VAL A 38 12.74 -58.19 -33.07
C VAL A 38 13.06 -56.71 -32.83
N GLY A 39 12.79 -55.84 -33.81
CA GLY A 39 13.14 -54.42 -33.78
C GLY A 39 12.07 -53.51 -33.15
N GLY A 40 10.78 -53.83 -33.30
CA GLY A 40 9.69 -52.95 -32.84
C GLY A 40 9.65 -52.80 -31.31
N PHE A 41 9.78 -53.92 -30.59
CA PHE A 41 9.72 -53.91 -29.12
C PHE A 41 11.00 -53.35 -28.48
N ARG A 42 12.17 -53.61 -29.06
CA ARG A 42 13.47 -53.10 -28.57
C ARG A 42 13.66 -51.61 -28.89
N GLY A 43 13.20 -51.16 -30.06
CA GLY A 43 13.17 -49.74 -30.43
C GLY A 43 12.12 -48.96 -29.66
N GLY A 44 10.97 -49.57 -29.36
CA GLY A 44 9.91 -48.96 -28.56
C GLY A 44 10.35 -48.61 -27.13
N ILE A 45 11.07 -49.49 -26.44
CA ILE A 45 11.56 -49.24 -25.08
C ILE A 45 12.62 -48.13 -25.08
N LEU A 46 13.58 -48.16 -26.01
CA LEU A 46 14.62 -47.13 -26.12
C LEU A 46 14.03 -45.77 -26.52
N GLY A 47 13.10 -45.75 -27.48
CA GLY A 47 12.40 -44.54 -27.89
C GLY A 47 11.49 -43.98 -26.79
N PHE A 48 10.83 -44.86 -26.02
CA PHE A 48 10.01 -44.46 -24.88
C PHE A 48 10.85 -43.84 -23.78
N LEU A 49 11.97 -44.45 -23.40
CA LEU A 49 12.86 -43.89 -22.37
C LEU A 49 13.48 -42.56 -22.83
N PHE A 50 13.87 -42.46 -24.10
CA PHE A 50 14.40 -41.22 -24.66
C PHE A 50 13.34 -40.11 -24.71
N GLY A 51 12.13 -40.42 -25.19
CA GLY A 51 11.01 -39.48 -25.22
C GLY A 51 10.53 -39.08 -23.82
N PHE A 52 10.50 -40.02 -22.88
CA PHE A 52 10.16 -39.76 -21.48
C PHE A 52 11.23 -38.89 -20.80
N SER A 53 12.51 -39.13 -21.06
CA SER A 53 13.61 -38.29 -20.54
C SER A 53 13.55 -36.87 -21.12
N ALA A 54 13.35 -36.72 -22.43
CA ALA A 54 13.19 -35.42 -23.07
C ALA A 54 11.94 -34.68 -22.57
N SER A 55 10.80 -35.38 -22.47
CA SER A 55 9.55 -34.83 -21.93
C SER A 55 9.70 -34.43 -20.46
N SER A 56 10.36 -35.26 -19.65
CA SER A 56 10.64 -34.96 -18.23
C SER A 56 11.55 -33.74 -18.09
N ALA A 57 12.60 -33.62 -18.92
CA ALA A 57 13.46 -32.45 -18.94
C ALA A 57 12.70 -31.18 -19.35
N LEU A 58 11.83 -31.27 -20.35
CA LEU A 58 10.97 -30.16 -20.78
C LEU A 58 9.93 -29.78 -19.72
N SER A 59 9.30 -30.74 -19.05
CA SER A 59 8.38 -30.48 -17.94
C SER A 59 9.07 -29.79 -16.76
N ILE A 60 10.26 -30.25 -16.39
CA ILE A 60 11.08 -29.62 -15.34
C ILE A 60 11.46 -28.19 -15.75
N TYR A 61 11.77 -27.98 -17.02
CA TYR A 61 12.11 -26.65 -17.54
C TYR A 61 10.92 -25.69 -17.49
N TYR A 62 9.74 -26.14 -17.92
CA TYR A 62 8.52 -25.33 -17.89
C TYR A 62 8.05 -25.00 -16.45
N LEU A 63 8.13 -25.95 -15.52
CA LEU A 63 7.78 -25.74 -14.11
C LEU A 63 8.69 -24.72 -13.40
N GLN A 64 9.96 -24.63 -13.79
CA GLN A 64 10.87 -23.62 -13.23
C GLN A 64 10.57 -22.21 -13.76
N GLN A 65 10.06 -22.08 -14.98
CA GLN A 65 9.76 -20.78 -15.57
C GLN A 65 8.57 -20.10 -14.88
N GLU A 66 7.53 -20.87 -14.56
CA GLU A 66 6.37 -20.38 -13.80
C GLU A 66 6.74 -20.04 -12.34
N ASN A 67 7.62 -20.83 -11.71
CA ASN A 67 8.12 -20.53 -10.38
C ASN A 67 8.93 -19.22 -10.32
N LYS A 68 9.73 -18.91 -11.36
CA LYS A 68 10.48 -17.66 -11.45
C LYS A 68 9.57 -16.45 -11.64
N ILE A 69 8.49 -16.59 -12.42
CA ILE A 69 7.51 -15.53 -12.64
C ILE A 69 6.69 -15.28 -11.36
N ALA A 70 6.27 -16.35 -10.66
CA ALA A 70 5.55 -16.24 -9.39
C ALA A 70 6.42 -15.66 -8.26
N SER A 71 7.69 -16.07 -8.17
CA SER A 71 8.64 -15.54 -7.17
C SER A 71 8.98 -14.07 -7.42
N GLY A 72 9.04 -13.64 -8.69
CA GLY A 72 9.19 -12.22 -9.04
C GLY A 72 7.99 -11.37 -8.62
N LEU A 73 6.78 -11.93 -8.71
CA LEU A 73 5.54 -11.24 -8.30
C LEU A 73 5.39 -11.19 -6.77
N LEU A 74 5.83 -12.23 -6.06
CA LEU A 74 5.92 -12.22 -4.60
C LEU A 74 6.97 -11.23 -4.08
N LEU A 75 8.14 -11.14 -4.72
CA LEU A 75 9.16 -10.13 -4.38
C LEU A 75 8.68 -8.71 -4.66
N ALA A 76 8.01 -8.48 -5.80
CA ALA A 76 7.40 -7.19 -6.10
C ALA A 76 6.33 -6.78 -5.06
N SER A 77 5.54 -7.75 -4.60
CA SER A 77 4.54 -7.51 -3.55
C SER A 77 5.17 -7.18 -2.20
N VAL A 78 6.33 -7.77 -1.85
CA VAL A 78 7.05 -7.43 -0.61
C VAL A 78 7.66 -6.03 -0.69
N GLU A 79 8.19 -5.62 -1.84
CA GLU A 79 8.74 -4.27 -2.02
C GLU A 79 7.63 -3.21 -1.98
N GLU A 80 6.47 -3.48 -2.57
CA GLU A 80 5.29 -2.60 -2.47
C GLU A 80 4.73 -2.55 -1.04
N LEU A 81 4.67 -3.68 -0.32
CA LEU A 81 4.28 -3.69 1.09
C LEU A 81 5.30 -2.96 1.98
N GLN A 82 6.60 -3.10 1.73
CA GLN A 82 7.64 -2.35 2.46
C GLN A 82 7.51 -0.84 2.25
N GLN A 83 7.22 -0.40 1.02
CA GLN A 83 6.91 1.01 0.76
C GLN A 83 5.61 1.45 1.46
N GLY A 84 4.60 0.59 1.51
CA GLY A 84 3.35 0.81 2.26
C GLY A 84 3.58 0.97 3.77
N THR A 85 4.39 0.10 4.37
CA THR A 85 4.78 0.16 5.79
C THR A 85 5.64 1.38 6.09
N GLY A 86 6.57 1.75 5.20
CA GLY A 86 7.37 2.98 5.34
C GLY A 86 6.50 4.24 5.36
N LYS A 87 5.49 4.31 4.47
CA LYS A 87 4.51 5.41 4.48
C LYS A 87 3.71 5.43 5.78
N ILE A 88 3.19 4.28 6.24
CA ILE A 88 2.44 4.19 7.52
C ILE A 88 3.30 4.62 8.71
N SER A 89 4.58 4.23 8.77
CA SER A 89 5.51 4.69 9.80
C SER A 89 5.69 6.21 9.77
N SER A 90 5.86 6.80 8.58
CA SER A 90 5.98 8.26 8.44
C SER A 90 4.69 9.00 8.84
N HIS A 91 3.52 8.40 8.58
CA HIS A 91 2.24 8.94 9.04
C HIS A 91 2.10 8.85 10.56
N LEU A 92 2.61 7.79 11.19
CA LEU A 92 2.62 7.62 12.65
C LEU A 92 3.53 8.64 13.32
N GLU A 93 4.73 8.88 12.79
CA GLU A 93 5.63 9.94 13.27
C GLU A 93 5.00 11.34 13.17
N ARG A 94 4.33 11.63 12.04
CA ARG A 94 3.59 12.90 11.86
C ARG A 94 2.42 13.02 12.83
N LEU A 95 1.65 11.95 13.03
CA LEU A 95 0.56 11.93 14.02
C LEU A 95 1.09 12.20 15.43
N GLN A 96 2.20 11.56 15.81
CA GLN A 96 2.82 11.75 17.12
C GLN A 96 3.36 13.18 17.30
N ALA A 97 3.92 13.78 16.24
CA ALA A 97 4.34 15.18 16.26
C ALA A 97 3.14 16.12 16.42
N VAL A 98 2.07 15.93 15.64
CA VAL A 98 0.84 16.71 15.72
C VAL A 98 0.18 16.57 17.09
N GLU A 99 0.17 15.39 17.68
CA GLU A 99 -0.39 15.17 19.03
C GLU A 99 0.44 15.87 20.12
N LYS A 100 1.77 15.87 19.98
CA LYS A 100 2.66 16.63 20.87
C LYS A 100 2.43 18.14 20.74
N GLU A 101 2.30 18.64 19.52
CA GLU A 101 2.00 20.04 19.23
C GLU A 101 0.62 20.44 19.73
N LEU A 102 -0.41 19.59 19.57
CA LEU A 102 -1.75 19.82 20.11
C LEU A 102 -1.70 19.90 21.64
N ASN A 103 -0.99 18.99 22.31
CA ASN A 103 -0.84 19.04 23.78
C ASN A 103 -0.10 20.30 24.24
N ALA A 104 0.97 20.71 23.54
CA ALA A 104 1.67 21.96 23.83
C ALA A 104 0.77 23.19 23.58
N LEU A 105 0.02 23.17 22.47
CA LEU A 105 -0.89 24.25 22.10
C LEU A 105 -2.11 24.30 23.01
N LYS A 106 -2.58 23.18 23.57
CA LYS A 106 -3.63 23.14 24.59
C LYS A 106 -3.17 23.83 25.87
N ASN A 107 -1.92 23.65 26.26
CA ASN A 107 -1.33 24.37 27.39
C ASN A 107 -1.17 25.87 27.08
N SER A 108 -0.89 26.24 25.82
CA SER A 108 -0.91 27.63 25.35
C SER A 108 -2.33 28.16 25.12
N GLY A 109 -3.34 27.30 24.94
CA GLY A 109 -4.75 27.65 24.82
C GLY A 109 -5.32 28.29 26.08
N ALA A 110 -4.61 28.14 27.22
CA ALA A 110 -4.78 28.93 28.43
C ALA A 110 -4.66 30.46 28.17
N VAL A 111 -4.04 30.89 27.07
CA VAL A 111 -3.95 32.30 26.66
C VAL A 111 -5.33 32.96 26.53
N LYS A 112 -6.39 32.25 26.14
CA LYS A 112 -7.73 32.88 26.06
C LYS A 112 -8.28 33.22 27.45
N ASP A 113 -8.10 32.31 28.40
CA ASP A 113 -8.52 32.52 29.79
C ASP A 113 -7.65 33.59 30.44
N ASP A 114 -6.35 33.59 30.17
CA ASP A 114 -5.41 34.61 30.67
C ASP A 114 -5.71 36.01 30.09
N VAL A 115 -6.01 36.12 28.80
CA VAL A 115 -6.44 37.39 28.17
C VAL A 115 -7.74 37.91 28.81
N SER A 116 -8.67 37.02 29.17
CA SER A 116 -9.90 37.42 29.83
C SER A 116 -9.65 37.95 31.25
N LYS A 117 -8.73 37.33 31.99
CA LYS A 117 -8.30 37.78 33.32
C LYS A 117 -7.59 39.13 33.26
N VAL A 118 -6.61 39.28 32.36
CA VAL A 118 -5.88 40.54 32.15
C VAL A 118 -6.83 41.68 31.77
N ARG A 119 -7.82 41.40 30.90
CA ARG A 119 -8.85 42.41 30.57
C ARG A 119 -9.70 42.79 31.78
N GLY A 120 -9.98 41.85 32.68
CA GLY A 120 -10.66 42.10 33.95
C GLY A 120 -9.83 42.97 34.90
N GLU A 121 -8.55 42.65 35.07
CA GLU A 121 -7.62 43.44 35.88
C GLU A 121 -7.43 44.85 35.33
N MET A 122 -7.27 45.00 34.01
CA MET A 122 -7.16 46.30 33.35
C MET A 122 -8.38 47.19 33.61
N LYS A 123 -9.59 46.62 33.56
CA LYS A 123 -10.83 47.35 33.91
C LYS A 123 -10.81 47.79 35.38
N LYS A 124 -10.42 46.91 36.30
CA LYS A 124 -10.32 47.26 37.73
C LYS A 124 -9.33 48.40 37.98
N VAL A 125 -8.17 48.38 37.31
CA VAL A 125 -7.19 49.48 37.42
C VAL A 125 -7.76 50.78 36.88
N TYR A 126 -8.45 50.73 35.73
CA TYR A 126 -9.09 51.91 35.14
C TYR A 126 -10.16 52.51 36.07
N ASP A 127 -11.05 51.67 36.61
CA ASP A 127 -12.12 52.10 37.50
C ASP A 127 -11.54 52.64 38.83
N GLY A 128 -10.50 51.99 39.36
CA GLY A 128 -9.79 52.47 40.56
C GLY A 128 -9.15 53.84 40.35
N LEU A 129 -8.43 54.02 39.24
CA LEU A 129 -7.80 55.30 38.91
C LEU A 129 -8.83 56.39 38.62
N HIS A 130 -9.97 56.03 38.04
CA HIS A 130 -11.10 56.96 37.84
C HIS A 130 -11.70 57.42 39.18
N LEU A 131 -11.85 56.51 40.15
CA LEU A 131 -12.32 56.85 41.49
C LEU A 131 -11.33 57.77 42.23
N GLU A 132 -10.03 57.48 42.16
CA GLU A 132 -9.00 58.35 42.76
C GLU A 132 -9.01 59.75 42.15
N LEU A 133 -9.21 59.88 40.83
CA LEU A 133 -9.34 61.18 40.18
C LEU A 133 -10.56 61.95 40.68
N LEU A 134 -11.68 61.25 40.90
CA LEU A 134 -12.91 61.85 41.42
C LEU A 134 -12.70 62.33 42.87
N ASP A 135 -12.04 61.53 43.69
CA ASP A 135 -11.70 61.84 45.08
C ASP A 135 -10.75 63.04 45.17
N LEU A 136 -9.69 63.07 44.34
CA LEU A 136 -8.78 64.21 44.23
C LEU A 136 -9.52 65.50 43.87
N ARG A 137 -10.44 65.43 42.91
CA ARG A 137 -11.24 66.60 42.50
C ARG A 137 -12.15 67.08 43.63
N ALA A 138 -12.76 66.17 44.37
CA ALA A 138 -13.58 66.51 45.53
C ALA A 138 -12.73 67.17 46.64
N HIS A 139 -11.53 66.66 46.87
CA HIS A 139 -10.59 67.22 47.84
C HIS A 139 -10.15 68.64 47.44
N VAL A 140 -9.75 68.85 46.18
CA VAL A 140 -9.39 70.19 45.67
C VAL A 140 -10.55 71.17 45.83
N TRP A 141 -11.77 70.74 45.50
CA TRP A 141 -12.95 71.58 45.65
C TRP A 141 -13.23 71.97 47.11
N GLY A 142 -13.04 71.03 48.06
CA GLY A 142 -13.13 71.32 49.49
C GLY A 142 -12.13 72.38 49.94
N VAL A 143 -10.86 72.24 49.53
CA VAL A 143 -9.80 73.19 49.84
C VAL A 143 -10.09 74.58 49.25
N GLU A 144 -10.57 74.65 48.01
CA GLU A 144 -10.97 75.92 47.38
C GLU A 144 -12.11 76.61 48.14
N GLN A 145 -13.12 75.85 48.59
CA GLN A 145 -14.20 76.41 49.40
C GLN A 145 -13.72 76.94 50.75
N ASP A 146 -12.86 76.20 51.43
CA ASP A 146 -12.33 76.61 52.73
C ASP A 146 -11.45 77.86 52.59
N LEU A 147 -10.64 77.94 51.54
CA LEU A 147 -9.89 79.16 51.21
C LEU A 147 -10.85 80.34 50.97
N GLN A 148 -11.94 80.15 50.23
CA GLN A 148 -12.93 81.22 50.01
C GLN A 148 -13.61 81.67 51.30
N LYS A 149 -13.91 80.76 52.24
CA LYS A 149 -14.46 81.12 53.56
C LYS A 149 -13.46 81.97 54.33
N VAL A 150 -12.19 81.56 54.40
CA VAL A 150 -11.12 82.31 55.08
C VAL A 150 -10.94 83.70 54.48
N VAL A 151 -10.92 83.83 53.14
CA VAL A 151 -10.81 85.13 52.45
C VAL A 151 -11.99 86.05 52.74
N LYS A 152 -13.20 85.51 52.90
CA LYS A 152 -14.40 86.30 53.21
C LYS A 152 -14.49 86.73 54.68
N THR A 153 -13.97 85.93 55.61
CA THR A 153 -13.96 86.25 57.05
C THR A 153 -12.76 87.13 57.45
N GLY A 154 -11.67 87.12 56.68
CA GLY A 154 -10.47 87.93 56.90
C GLY A 154 -10.51 89.35 56.32
N LYS A 155 -11.64 89.76 55.73
CA LYS A 155 -11.95 91.15 55.37
C LYS A 155 -12.98 91.71 56.33
#